data_AF-A0A8H5TUY5-F1
#
_entry.id   AF-A0A8H5TUY5-F1
#
_cell.length_a   1.000
_cell.length_b   1.000
_cell.length_c   1.000
_cell.angle_alpha   90.00
_cell.angle_beta   90.00
_cell.angle_gamma   90.00
#
_symmetry.space_group_name_H-M   'P 1'
#
loop_
_entity.id
_entity.type
_entity.pdbx_description
1 polymer ?
#
loop_
_entity_poly.entity_id
_entity_poly.type
_entity_poly.pdbx_seq_one_letter_code
_entity_poly.pdbx_strand_id
1 'polypeptide(L)'
;MSANKKTGKATSGTSVAKDFNNVLQGTLAFEAMRFTANYARIAQAELRACDYEELMSNVDKAVKLLPESFAPNADEWPAEAEEVSQRMEGMLKDYDKLAGGFKAFAENAHSAGVATRRQQ
;
A
#
# COMPACT_ATOMS: atom_id res chain seq x y z
N MET A 1 14.94 -53.25 -25.23
CA MET A 1 14.32 -51.95 -25.56
C MET A 1 13.34 -51.61 -24.46
N SER A 2 13.59 -50.55 -23.67
CA SER A 2 12.56 -49.85 -22.88
C SER A 2 13.03 -48.42 -22.68
N ALA A 3 12.55 -47.52 -23.53
CA ALA A 3 12.77 -46.10 -23.41
C ALA A 3 11.85 -45.55 -22.30
N ASN A 4 12.41 -45.31 -21.12
CA ASN A 4 11.70 -44.63 -20.04
C ASN A 4 11.67 -43.13 -20.37
N LYS A 5 10.64 -42.67 -21.09
CA LYS A 5 10.39 -41.24 -21.33
C LYS A 5 10.00 -40.60 -20.00
N LYS A 6 10.99 -40.06 -19.27
CA LYS A 6 10.73 -38.99 -18.31
C LYS A 6 10.25 -37.78 -19.10
N THR A 7 8.93 -37.58 -19.14
CA THR A 7 8.30 -36.33 -19.56
C THR A 7 8.68 -35.26 -18.55
N GLY A 8 9.86 -34.66 -18.72
CA GLY A 8 10.19 -33.39 -18.08
C GLY A 8 9.16 -32.39 -18.56
N LYS A 9 8.24 -31.99 -17.67
CA LYS A 9 7.24 -30.96 -17.93
C LYS A 9 8.03 -29.68 -18.23
N ALA A 10 8.17 -29.35 -19.51
CA ALA A 10 8.84 -28.13 -19.92
C ALA A 10 8.00 -26.95 -19.40
N THR A 11 8.45 -26.33 -18.32
CA THR A 11 7.90 -25.08 -17.81
C THR A 11 8.22 -24.00 -18.84
N SER A 12 7.23 -23.63 -19.66
CA SER A 12 7.38 -22.49 -20.55
C SER A 12 7.55 -21.22 -19.71
N GLY A 13 8.34 -20.25 -20.20
CA GLY A 13 8.52 -18.97 -19.50
C GLY A 13 7.20 -18.26 -19.21
N THR A 14 6.18 -18.45 -20.06
CA THR A 14 4.80 -17.98 -19.85
C THR A 14 4.11 -18.63 -18.65
N SER A 15 4.32 -19.93 -18.40
CA SER A 15 3.76 -20.60 -17.21
C SER A 15 4.41 -20.06 -15.94
N VAL A 16 5.74 -19.91 -15.94
CA VAL A 16 6.49 -19.39 -14.79
C VAL A 16 6.07 -17.94 -14.48
N ALA A 17 5.92 -17.10 -15.50
CA ALA A 17 5.46 -15.72 -15.34
C ALA A 17 4.03 -15.64 -14.76
N LYS A 18 3.12 -16.53 -15.21
CA LYS A 18 1.76 -16.61 -14.69
C LYS A 18 1.75 -17.03 -13.22
N ASP A 19 2.52 -18.05 -12.86
CA ASP A 19 2.61 -18.56 -11.50
C ASP A 19 3.22 -17.49 -10.56
N PHE A 20 4.27 -16.80 -11.00
CA PHE A 20 4.85 -15.67 -10.27
C PHE A 20 3.84 -14.55 -10.05
N ASN A 21 3.11 -14.14 -11.09
CA ASN A 21 2.10 -13.09 -10.96
C ASN A 21 0.97 -13.49 -9.98
N ASN A 22 0.53 -14.76 -10.00
CA ASN A 22 -0.47 -15.25 -9.07
C ASN A 22 0.05 -15.23 -7.62
N VAL A 23 1.30 -15.63 -7.38
CA VAL A 23 1.93 -15.58 -6.05
C VAL A 23 2.08 -14.12 -5.57
N LEU A 24 2.50 -13.21 -6.45
CA LEU A 24 2.60 -11.79 -6.11
C LEU A 24 1.25 -11.20 -5.72
N GLN A 25 0.19 -11.47 -6.49
CA GLN A 25 -1.16 -10.98 -6.19
C GLN A 25 -1.69 -11.56 -4.88
N GLY A 26 -1.31 -12.78 -4.50
CA GLY A 26 -1.66 -13.38 -3.20
C GLY A 26 -0.84 -12.85 -2.00
N THR A 27 0.15 -11.99 -2.24
CA THR A 27 1.01 -11.46 -1.17
C THR A 27 0.46 -10.11 -0.68
N LEU A 28 -0.09 -10.06 0.54
CA LEU A 28 -0.70 -8.84 1.11
C LEU A 28 0.23 -7.61 1.07
N ALA A 29 1.53 -7.81 1.34
CA ALA A 29 2.52 -6.73 1.27
C ALA A 29 2.66 -6.14 -0.14
N PHE A 30 2.49 -6.96 -1.19
CA PHE A 30 2.53 -6.49 -2.57
C PHE A 30 1.32 -5.62 -2.93
N GLU A 31 0.12 -5.99 -2.48
CA GLU A 31 -1.08 -5.17 -2.70
C GLU A 31 -0.98 -3.81 -2.00
N ALA A 32 -0.50 -3.80 -0.75
CA ALA A 32 -0.22 -2.58 0.00
C ALA A 32 0.79 -1.68 -0.71
N MET A 33 1.93 -2.23 -1.16
CA MET A 33 2.93 -1.48 -1.93
C MET A 33 2.36 -0.92 -3.23
N ARG A 34 1.59 -1.73 -3.98
CA ARG A 34 0.97 -1.32 -5.24
C ARG A 34 -0.02 -0.18 -5.02
N PHE A 35 -0.85 -0.27 -3.98
CA PHE A 35 -1.77 0.80 -3.60
C PHE A 35 -0.99 2.08 -3.27
N THR A 36 -0.01 2.01 -2.36
CA THR A 36 0.76 3.17 -1.92
C THR A 36 1.50 3.84 -3.07
N ALA A 37 2.16 3.07 -3.93
CA ALA A 37 2.86 3.62 -5.10
C ALA A 37 1.90 4.31 -6.07
N ASN A 38 0.74 3.70 -6.35
CA ASN A 38 -0.26 4.29 -7.24
C ASN A 38 -0.89 5.55 -6.64
N TYR A 39 -1.23 5.52 -5.35
CA TYR A 39 -1.82 6.65 -4.65
C TYR A 39 -0.87 7.86 -4.65
N ALA A 40 0.39 7.66 -4.28
CA ALA A 40 1.41 8.72 -4.31
C ALA A 40 1.61 9.28 -5.73
N ARG A 41 1.68 8.40 -6.74
CA ARG A 41 1.83 8.81 -8.15
C ARG A 41 0.64 9.63 -8.65
N ILE A 42 -0.58 9.22 -8.31
CA ILE A 42 -1.80 9.94 -8.70
C ILE A 42 -1.86 11.29 -7.97
N ALA A 43 -1.60 11.30 -6.66
CA ALA A 43 -1.56 12.52 -5.87
C ALA A 43 -0.54 13.52 -6.43
N GLN A 44 0.66 13.07 -6.78
CA GLN A 44 1.68 13.94 -7.38
C GLN A 44 1.28 14.49 -8.75
N ALA A 45 0.46 13.75 -9.51
CA ALA A 45 0.03 14.15 -10.85
C ALA A 45 -1.21 15.06 -10.83
N GLU A 46 -2.12 14.87 -9.87
CA GLU A 46 -3.43 15.55 -9.84
C GLU A 46 -3.44 16.74 -8.87
N LEU A 47 -2.63 16.73 -7.81
CA LEU A 47 -2.57 17.81 -6.83
C LEU A 47 -1.57 18.90 -7.23
N ARG A 48 -1.83 20.12 -6.77
CA ARG A 48 -0.81 21.19 -6.80
C ARG A 48 0.32 20.81 -5.84
N ALA A 49 1.52 21.33 -6.09
CA ALA A 49 2.70 21.04 -5.27
C ALA A 49 2.48 21.28 -3.77
N CYS A 50 1.84 22.40 -3.40
CA CYS A 50 1.51 22.72 -2.01
C CYS A 50 0.53 21.71 -1.38
N ASP A 51 -0.47 21.26 -2.14
CA ASP A 51 -1.50 20.32 -1.65
C ASP A 51 -0.91 18.91 -1.52
N TYR A 52 0.04 18.54 -2.40
CA TYR A 52 0.79 17.29 -2.29
C TYR A 52 1.73 17.28 -1.07
N GLU A 53 2.44 18.38 -0.82
CA GLU A 53 3.27 18.53 0.39
C GLU A 53 2.42 18.49 1.65
N GLU A 54 1.24 19.14 1.62
CA GLU A 54 0.27 19.08 2.71
C GLU A 54 -0.24 17.64 2.93
N LEU A 55 -0.56 16.91 1.86
CA LEU A 55 -0.92 15.49 1.95
C LEU A 55 0.18 14.69 2.64
N MET A 56 1.43 14.77 2.18
CA MET A 56 2.54 14.00 2.76
C MET A 56 2.81 14.37 4.22
N SER A 57 2.71 15.66 4.56
CA SER A 57 2.82 16.14 5.94
C SER A 57 1.72 15.57 6.84
N ASN A 58 0.48 15.53 6.36
CA ASN A 58 -0.64 14.98 7.13
C ASN A 58 -0.62 13.47 7.25
N VAL A 59 -0.06 12.76 6.26
CA VAL A 59 0.22 11.32 6.37
C VAL A 59 1.23 11.06 7.48
N ASP A 60 2.34 11.79 7.53
CA ASP A 60 3.33 11.68 8.60
C ASP A 60 2.72 11.97 9.99
N LYS A 61 1.86 12.99 10.10
CA LYS A 61 1.10 13.27 11.33
C LYS A 61 0.20 12.10 11.73
N ALA A 62 -0.59 11.58 10.81
CA ALA A 62 -1.48 10.45 11.08
C ALA A 62 -0.68 9.21 11.53
N VAL A 63 0.41 8.90 10.82
CA VAL A 63 1.31 7.77 11.13
C VAL A 63 1.91 7.88 12.53
N LYS A 64 2.29 9.09 12.97
CA LYS A 64 2.84 9.33 14.32
C LYS A 64 1.80 9.17 15.44
N LEU A 65 0.52 9.27 15.12
CA LEU A 65 -0.59 9.06 16.06
C LEU A 65 -0.97 7.57 16.19
N LEU A 66 -0.50 6.73 15.28
CA LEU A 66 -0.71 5.29 15.36
C LEU A 66 0.31 4.63 16.30
N PRO A 67 -0.10 3.69 17.17
CA PRO A 67 0.83 2.93 17.99
C PRO A 67 1.69 2.02 17.11
N GLU A 68 2.93 1.73 17.52
CA GLU A 68 3.83 0.86 16.74
C GLU A 68 3.26 -0.56 16.49
N SER A 69 2.42 -1.03 17.42
CA SER A 69 1.71 -2.30 17.32
C SER A 69 0.44 -2.26 16.48
N PHE A 70 0.08 -1.11 15.91
CA PHE A 70 -1.17 -0.91 15.17
C PHE A 70 -1.34 -1.94 14.06
N ALA A 71 -2.47 -2.63 14.07
CA ALA A 71 -2.87 -3.64 13.12
C ALA A 71 -4.14 -3.20 12.36
N PRO A 72 -4.02 -2.88 11.04
CA PRO A 72 -5.17 -2.59 10.20
C PRO A 72 -6.14 -3.78 10.27
N ASN A 73 -7.42 -3.51 10.58
CA ASN A 73 -8.52 -4.47 10.82
C ASN A 73 -8.67 -5.05 12.24
N ALA A 74 -7.70 -4.87 13.14
CA ALA A 74 -7.83 -5.34 14.53
C ALA A 74 -7.96 -4.18 15.52
N ASP A 75 -7.26 -3.08 15.25
CA ASP A 75 -7.26 -1.90 16.11
C ASP A 75 -8.22 -0.83 15.60
N GLU A 76 -8.80 -0.08 16.53
CA GLU A 76 -9.60 1.09 16.23
C GLU A 76 -8.71 2.24 15.76
N TRP A 77 -9.19 3.00 14.76
CA TRP A 77 -8.48 4.19 14.30
C TRP A 77 -8.51 5.27 15.38
N PRO A 78 -7.35 5.80 15.84
CA PRO A 78 -7.32 6.79 16.92
C PRO A 78 -8.10 8.06 16.57
N ALA A 79 -8.80 8.65 17.55
CA ALA A 79 -9.64 9.82 17.33
C ALA A 79 -8.84 11.03 16.80
N GLU A 80 -7.63 11.24 17.30
CA GLU A 80 -6.74 12.31 16.83
C GLU A 80 -6.30 12.08 15.38
N ALA A 81 -6.08 10.82 15.00
CA ALA A 81 -5.77 10.45 13.62
C ALA A 81 -7.02 10.56 12.72
N GLU A 82 -8.23 10.38 13.28
CA GLU A 82 -9.50 10.56 12.58
C GLU A 82 -9.69 12.02 12.16
N GLU A 83 -9.39 12.98 13.04
CA GLU A 83 -9.48 14.40 12.73
C GLU A 83 -8.57 14.80 11.56
N VAL A 84 -7.36 14.24 11.52
CA VAL A 84 -6.44 14.40 10.39
C VAL A 84 -7.04 13.77 9.12
N SER A 85 -7.57 12.55 9.23
CA SER A 85 -8.19 11.86 8.10
C SER A 85 -9.37 12.65 7.53
N GLN A 86 -10.27 13.15 8.36
CA GLN A 86 -11.46 13.89 7.91
C GLN A 86 -11.08 15.19 7.20
N ARG A 87 -10.07 15.91 7.71
CA ARG A 87 -9.54 17.10 7.03
C ARG A 87 -9.00 16.74 5.65
N MET A 88 -8.21 15.67 5.56
CA MET A 88 -7.60 15.25 4.30
C MET A 88 -8.63 14.72 3.31
N GLU A 89 -9.62 13.96 3.77
CA GLU A 89 -10.72 13.53 2.91
C GLU A 89 -11.55 14.73 2.42
N GLY A 90 -11.71 15.78 3.23
CA GLY A 90 -12.30 17.05 2.79
C GLY A 90 -11.50 17.75 1.68
N MET A 91 -10.17 17.70 1.74
CA MET A 91 -9.28 18.22 0.69
C MET A 91 -9.31 17.38 -0.59
N LEU A 92 -9.42 16.05 -0.44
CA LEU A 92 -9.31 15.08 -1.52
C LEU A 92 -10.65 14.71 -2.16
N LYS A 93 -11.79 15.15 -1.60
CA LYS A 93 -13.14 14.75 -2.03
C LYS A 93 -13.44 14.96 -3.52
N ASP A 94 -12.79 15.94 -4.16
CA ASP A 94 -13.00 16.28 -5.57
C ASP A 94 -12.06 15.50 -6.52
N TYR A 95 -11.21 14.63 -5.96
CA TYR A 95 -10.26 13.78 -6.69
C TYR A 95 -10.70 12.32 -6.56
N ASP A 96 -11.52 11.84 -7.52
CA ASP A 96 -12.16 10.50 -7.48
C ASP A 96 -11.20 9.34 -7.17
N LYS A 97 -9.93 9.45 -7.57
CA LYS A 97 -8.93 8.39 -7.36
C LYS A 97 -8.21 8.48 -6.01
N LEU A 98 -8.37 9.57 -5.28
CA LEU A 98 -7.73 9.82 -3.98
C LEU A 98 -8.76 9.82 -2.84
N ALA A 99 -9.99 10.25 -3.11
CA ALA A 99 -11.07 10.24 -2.14
C ALA A 99 -11.30 8.84 -1.54
N GLY A 100 -11.42 8.79 -0.22
CA GLY A 100 -11.57 7.58 0.59
C GLY A 100 -10.28 6.76 0.76
N GLY A 101 -9.16 7.19 0.19
CA GLY A 101 -7.90 6.44 0.22
C GLY A 101 -6.91 6.87 1.30
N PHE A 102 -7.18 7.94 2.05
CA PHE A 102 -6.19 8.52 2.96
C PHE A 102 -5.77 7.56 4.07
N LYS A 103 -6.73 6.91 4.75
CA LYS A 103 -6.42 5.98 5.86
C LYS A 103 -5.58 4.80 5.39
N ALA A 104 -5.98 4.14 4.31
CA ALA A 104 -5.22 3.03 3.73
C ALA A 104 -3.79 3.45 3.35
N PHE A 105 -3.62 4.68 2.85
CA PHE A 105 -2.30 5.21 2.53
C PHE A 105 -1.46 5.41 3.79
N ALA A 106 -2.03 5.97 4.85
CA ALA A 106 -1.37 6.15 6.15
C ALA A 106 -1.04 4.82 6.84
N GLU A 107 -1.94 3.83 6.80
CA GLU A 107 -1.71 2.48 7.35
C GLU A 107 -0.53 1.78 6.69
N ASN A 108 -0.47 1.83 5.36
CA ASN A 108 0.64 1.24 4.62
C ASN A 108 1.96 1.97 4.91
N ALA A 109 1.92 3.30 5.02
CA ALA A 109 3.10 4.10 5.39
C ALA A 109 3.59 3.78 6.81
N HIS A 110 2.68 3.63 7.78
CA HIS A 110 2.98 3.21 9.14
C HIS A 110 3.65 1.83 9.16
N SER A 111 3.04 0.86 8.48
CA SER A 111 3.55 -0.51 8.40
C SER A 111 4.96 -0.58 7.80
N ALA A 112 5.22 0.19 6.73
CA ALA A 112 6.56 0.31 6.13
C ALA A 112 7.57 0.97 7.09
N GLY A 113 7.16 2.03 7.79
CA GLY A 113 8.01 2.71 8.79
C GLY A 113 8.40 1.81 9.95
N VAL A 114 7.45 1.03 10.49
CA VAL A 114 7.70 0.03 11.54
C VAL A 114 8.66 -1.06 11.04
N ALA A 115 8.40 -1.61 9.84
CA ALA A 115 9.27 -2.63 9.25
C ALA A 115 10.71 -2.13 9.08
N THR A 116 10.89 -0.87 8.68
CA THR A 116 12.21 -0.24 8.49
C THR A 116 12.96 -0.11 9.82
N ARG A 117 12.27 0.31 10.90
CA ARG A 117 12.88 0.43 12.24
C ARG A 117 13.30 -0.91 12.83
N ARG A 118 12.55 -1.98 12.55
CA ARG A 118 12.87 -3.34 13.02
C ARG A 118 14.07 -3.98 12.32
N GLN A 119 14.51 -3.42 11.18
CA GLN A 119 15.65 -3.90 10.40
C GLN A 119 16.97 -3.15 10.71
N GLN A 120 16.91 -2.10 11.52
CA GLN A 120 18.07 -1.32 11.99
C GLN A 120 18.53 -1.82 13.36
#